data_AF-A0AAU6A5J0-F1
#
_entry.id   AF-A0AAU6A5J0-F1
#
_cell.length_a   1.000
_cell.length_b   1.000
_cell.length_c   1.000
_cell.angle_alpha   90.00
_cell.angle_beta   90.00
_cell.angle_gamma   90.00
#
_symmetry.space_group_name_H-M   'P 1'
#
loop_
_entity.id
_entity.type
_entity.pdbx_description
1 polymer ?
#
loop_
_entity_poly.entity_id
_entity_poly.type
_entity_poly.pdbx_seq_one_letter_code
_entity_poly.pdbx_strand_id
1 'polypeptide(L)'
;MTFDALLTQTGHAKFLVEEKDAHYITALKANHPNLHTLVKDLPWTEVPLMDRTRTTAHGRDEIRRLKAVTVPRLPFPHAGQAL
;
A
#
# COMPACT_ATOMS: atom_id res chain seq x y z
N MET A 1 -18.32 -11.62 -12.27
CA MET A 1 -17.01 -12.16 -11.85
C MET A 1 -16.18 -10.96 -11.39
N THR A 2 -15.84 -10.85 -10.10
CA THR A 2 -15.21 -9.64 -9.54
C THR A 2 -13.69 -9.86 -9.44
N PHE A 3 -12.91 -9.12 -10.24
CA PHE A 3 -11.47 -9.30 -10.44
C PHE A 3 -10.61 -8.31 -9.60
N ASP A 4 -11.05 -7.96 -8.39
CA ASP A 4 -10.52 -6.79 -7.67
C ASP A 4 -9.29 -7.09 -6.76
N ALA A 5 -8.89 -8.36 -6.63
CA ALA A 5 -7.96 -8.81 -5.60
C ALA A 5 -6.69 -9.54 -6.09
N LEU A 6 -6.50 -9.71 -7.41
CA LEU A 6 -5.37 -10.51 -7.94
C LEU A 6 -3.99 -9.95 -7.57
N LEU A 7 -3.86 -8.63 -7.41
CA LEU A 7 -2.60 -7.98 -7.05
C LEU A 7 -2.27 -8.04 -5.54
N THR A 8 -3.24 -8.39 -4.69
CA THR A 8 -3.05 -8.51 -3.22
C THR A 8 -3.09 -9.97 -2.78
N GLN A 9 -2.89 -10.92 -3.69
CA GLN A 9 -2.63 -12.30 -3.33
C GLN A 9 -1.14 -12.49 -3.03
N THR A 10 -0.85 -13.09 -1.88
CA THR A 10 0.50 -13.47 -1.43
C THR A 10 1.30 -14.20 -2.52
N GLY A 11 0.63 -15.04 -3.32
CA GLY A 11 1.25 -15.75 -4.45
C GLY A 11 1.69 -14.82 -5.59
N HIS A 12 0.96 -13.74 -5.86
CA HIS A 12 1.33 -12.79 -6.91
C HIS A 12 2.55 -11.96 -6.52
N ALA A 13 2.62 -11.52 -5.25
CA ALA A 13 3.80 -10.84 -4.72
C ALA A 13 5.06 -11.71 -4.81
N LYS A 14 4.95 -13.00 -4.47
CA LYS A 14 6.04 -13.96 -4.62
C LYS A 14 6.43 -14.18 -6.07
N PHE A 15 5.47 -14.41 -6.96
CA PHE A 15 5.74 -14.56 -8.40
C PHE A 15 6.50 -13.35 -8.97
N LEU A 16 6.10 -12.12 -8.62
CA LEU A 16 6.78 -10.91 -9.08
C LEU A 16 8.22 -10.83 -8.60
N VAL A 17 8.48 -11.12 -7.32
CA VAL A 17 9.84 -11.01 -6.77
C VAL A 17 10.71 -12.21 -7.14
N GLU A 18 10.21 -13.43 -6.89
CA GLU A 18 10.97 -14.67 -7.02
C GLU A 18 11.14 -15.12 -8.48
N GLU A 19 10.13 -14.92 -9.35
CA GLU A 19 10.20 -15.37 -10.74
C GLU A 19 10.46 -14.25 -11.74
N LYS A 20 10.08 -13.00 -11.42
CA LYS A 20 10.23 -11.85 -12.34
C LYS A 20 11.29 -10.85 -11.92
N ASP A 21 11.91 -11.01 -10.75
CA ASP A 21 12.87 -10.04 -10.17
C ASP A 21 12.32 -8.60 -10.21
N ALA A 22 11.02 -8.46 -9.95
CA ALA A 22 10.28 -7.22 -10.09
C ALA A 22 9.90 -6.63 -8.72
N HIS A 23 9.98 -5.30 -8.63
CA HIS A 23 9.37 -4.56 -7.52
C HIS A 23 7.87 -4.41 -7.73
N TYR A 24 7.10 -4.35 -6.63
CA TYR A 24 5.65 -4.20 -6.69
C TYR A 24 5.15 -3.16 -5.69
N ILE A 25 4.03 -2.54 -6.03
CA ILE A 25 3.18 -1.76 -5.11
C ILE A 25 1.80 -2.41 -5.17
N THR A 26 1.21 -2.70 -4.02
CA THR A 26 -0.12 -3.31 -3.95
C THR A 26 -1.03 -2.50 -3.05
N ALA A 27 -2.29 -2.37 -3.47
CA ALA A 27 -3.32 -1.76 -2.66
C ALA A 27 -3.75 -2.76 -1.58
N LEU A 28 -3.57 -2.39 -0.32
CA LEU A 28 -4.11 -3.17 0.80
C LEU A 28 -5.62 -2.96 0.87
N LYS A 29 -6.37 -4.02 0.60
CA LYS A 29 -7.82 -4.06 0.79
C LYS A 29 -8.17 -4.87 2.03
N ALA A 30 -9.41 -4.75 2.49
CA ALA A 30 -9.91 -5.45 3.67
C ALA A 30 -9.92 -6.99 3.58
N ASN A 31 -9.43 -7.58 2.47
CA ASN A 31 -9.28 -9.02 2.29
C ASN A 31 -8.16 -9.64 3.14
N HIS A 32 -7.29 -8.81 3.73
CA HIS A 32 -6.27 -9.21 4.72
C HIS A 32 -6.49 -8.43 6.03
N PRO A 33 -7.46 -8.82 6.87
CA PRO A 33 -7.91 -7.99 7.99
C PRO A 33 -6.81 -7.69 9.00
N ASN A 34 -5.96 -8.67 9.32
CA ASN A 34 -4.85 -8.47 10.27
C ASN A 34 -3.78 -7.50 9.74
N LEU A 35 -3.43 -7.64 8.46
CA LEU A 35 -2.48 -6.73 7.79
C LEU A 35 -3.07 -5.32 7.70
N HIS A 36 -4.35 -5.22 7.37
CA HIS A 36 -5.07 -3.94 7.31
C HIS A 36 -5.11 -3.24 8.67
N THR A 37 -5.43 -3.96 9.75
CA THR A 37 -5.38 -3.41 11.12
C THR A 37 -3.97 -2.96 11.50
N LEU A 38 -2.96 -3.81 11.27
CA LEU A 38 -1.57 -3.46 11.59
C LEU A 38 -1.12 -2.17 10.88
N VAL A 39 -1.37 -2.06 9.57
CA VAL A 39 -0.99 -0.85 8.79
C VAL A 39 -1.78 0.37 9.25
N LYS A 40 -3.06 0.21 9.59
CA LYS A 40 -3.89 1.31 10.10
C LYS A 40 -3.39 1.83 11.46
N ASP A 41 -2.87 0.95 12.31
CA ASP A 41 -2.41 1.28 13.66
C ASP A 41 -0.96 1.80 13.71
N LEU A 42 -0.28 1.93 12.56
CA LEU A 42 1.03 2.59 12.51
C LEU A 42 0.92 4.05 13.00
N PRO A 43 1.97 4.64 13.59
CA PRO A 43 1.96 5.99 14.15
C PRO A 43 1.97 7.06 13.05
N TRP A 44 0.96 7.09 12.19
CA TRP A 44 0.86 7.97 11.03
C TRP A 44 0.96 9.45 11.36
N THR A 45 0.60 9.85 12.57
CA THR A 45 0.75 11.22 13.06
C THR A 45 2.23 11.64 13.14
N GLU A 46 3.12 10.72 13.48
CA GLU A 46 4.56 10.94 13.62
C GLU A 46 5.31 10.83 12.28
N VAL A 47 4.73 10.12 11.30
CA VAL A 47 5.32 9.98 9.97
C VAL A 47 5.26 11.31 9.21
N PRO A 48 6.39 11.85 8.72
CA PRO A 48 6.42 13.08 7.95
C PRO A 48 5.56 12.99 6.68
N LEU A 49 4.90 14.10 6.34
CA LEU A 49 4.22 14.24 5.04
C LEU A 49 5.28 14.43 3.95
N MET A 50 5.41 13.45 3.05
CA MET A 50 6.42 13.46 1.99
C MET A 50 5.97 14.27 0.78
N ASP A 51 4.72 14.11 0.37
CA ASP A 51 4.14 14.87 -0.74
C ASP A 51 2.71 15.30 -0.42
N ARG A 52 2.33 16.46 -0.98
CA ARG A 52 0.98 17.00 -0.90
C ARG A 52 0.68 17.76 -2.17
N THR A 53 -0.26 17.24 -2.95
CA THR A 53 -0.80 17.96 -4.10
C THR A 53 -2.24 18.37 -3.82
N ARG A 54 -2.61 19.54 -4.32
CA ARG A 54 -4.00 20.01 -4.36
C ARG A 54 -4.27 20.47 -5.78
N THR A 55 -5.26 19.88 -6.41
CA THR A 55 -5.70 20.23 -7.75
C THR A 55 -7.20 20.43 -7.73
N THR A 56 -7.73 21.12 -8.74
CA THR A 56 -9.16 21.21 -8.96
C THR A 56 -9.43 20.61 -10.33
N ALA A 57 -10.29 19.59 -10.40
CA ALA A 57 -10.65 18.91 -11.63
C ALA A 57 -12.13 18.54 -11.61
N HIS A 58 -12.82 18.75 -12.74
CA HIS A 58 -14.26 18.46 -12.88
C HIS A 58 -15.13 19.09 -11.76
N GLY A 59 -14.78 20.29 -11.31
CA GLY A 59 -15.48 21.00 -10.24
C GLY A 59 -15.26 20.41 -8.83
N ARG A 60 -14.32 19.47 -8.67
CA ARG A 60 -13.94 18.90 -7.36
C ARG A 60 -12.54 19.32 -7.00
N ASP A 61 -12.34 19.65 -5.72
CA ASP A 61 -11.03 19.76 -5.13
C ASP A 61 -10.50 18.36 -4.82
N GLU A 62 -9.33 18.05 -5.37
CA GLU A 62 -8.61 16.82 -5.12
C GLU A 62 -7.36 17.12 -4.28
N ILE A 63 -7.24 16.44 -3.15
CA ILE A 63 -6.07 16.55 -2.26
C ILE A 63 -5.45 15.17 -2.15
N ARG A 64 -4.21 15.02 -2.59
CA ARG A 64 -3.41 13.80 -2.40
C ARG A 64 -2.34 14.07 -1.36
N ARG A 65 -2.16 13.13 -0.44
CA ARG A 65 -1.12 13.16 0.60
C ARG A 65 -0.37 11.85 0.53
N LEU A 66 0.95 11.93 0.54
CA LEU A 66 1.82 10.76 0.59
C LEU A 66 2.58 10.77 1.91
N LYS A 67 2.47 9.67 2.65
CA LYS A 67 3.36 9.33 3.75
C LYS A 67 4.00 8.00 3.40
N ALA A 68 5.18 7.73 3.95
CA ALA A 68 5.82 6.44 3.79
C ALA A 68 6.52 6.06 5.10
N VAL A 69 6.34 4.82 5.52
CA VAL A 69 7.01 4.27 6.69
C VAL A 69 7.61 2.92 6.35
N THR A 70 8.87 2.71 6.74
CA THR A 70 9.55 1.42 6.59
C THR A 70 9.15 0.52 7.76
N VAL A 71 8.62 -0.65 7.44
CA VAL A 71 8.18 -1.69 8.37
C VAL A 71 8.92 -2.98 8.01
N PRO A 72 10.11 -3.24 8.59
CA PRO A 72 10.98 -4.34 8.17
C PRO A 72 10.39 -5.75 8.32
N ARG A 73 9.31 -5.90 9.10
CA ARG A 73 8.63 -7.18 9.35
C ARG A 73 7.13 -7.10 9.04
N LEU A 74 6.76 -6.41 7.95
CA LEU A 74 5.37 -6.38 7.52
C LEU A 74 4.94 -7.82 7.17
N PRO A 75 3.78 -8.32 7.64
CA PRO A 75 3.34 -9.69 7.39
C PRO A 75 2.76 -9.85 5.98
N PHE A 76 3.52 -9.44 4.97
CA PHE A 76 3.22 -9.59 3.55
C PHE A 76 4.54 -9.84 2.77
N PRO A 77 4.60 -10.81 1.84
CA PRO A 77 5.88 -11.27 1.28
C PRO A 77 6.66 -10.16 0.59
N HIS A 78 7.92 -9.95 0.98
CA HIS A 78 8.81 -8.93 0.40
C HIS A 78 8.33 -7.48 0.54
N ALA A 79 7.27 -7.22 1.32
CA ALA A 79 6.87 -5.86 1.64
C ALA A 79 7.68 -5.35 2.83
N GLY A 80 8.29 -4.18 2.67
CA GLY A 80 9.04 -3.50 3.72
C GLY A 80 8.58 -2.08 4.01
N GLN A 81 7.55 -1.58 3.31
CA GLN A 81 7.07 -0.20 3.44
C GLN A 81 5.53 -0.15 3.37
N ALA A 82 4.96 0.83 4.07
CA ALA A 82 3.55 1.20 3.98
C ALA A 82 3.44 2.68 3.58
N LEU A 83 2.44 2.99 2.75
CA LEU A 83 2.20 4.30 2.11
C LEU A 83 0.78 4.79 2.38
#